data_AF-A0A819WW01-F1
#
_entry.id   AF-A0A819WW01-F1
#
_cell.length_a   1.000
_cell.length_b   1.000
_cell.length_c   1.000
_cell.angle_alpha   90.00
_cell.angle_beta   90.00
_cell.angle_gamma   90.00
#
_symmetry.space_group_name_H-M   'P 1'
#
loop_
_entity.id
_entity.type
_entity.pdbx_description
1 polymer ?
#
loop_
_entity_poly.entity_id
_entity_poly.type
_entity_poly.pdbx_seq_one_letter_code
_entity_poly.pdbx_strand_id
1 'polypeptide(L)'
;LSSNVCVDTTEIIFNNHQFIYSPTSQVYAAGMLNNQFGVYIAHGYGNVTSTKIWLAGHQDSFPTYLVMQPDRNLVVLKSDTGQVLWASHTHNDGSGKPFCLEMQDSGNLEWIDNNSSIIWETDTVQYE
;
A
#
# COMPACT_ATOMS: atom_id res chain seq x y z
N LEU A 1 4.22 -6.96 -14.44
CA LEU A 1 4.14 -6.37 -13.09
C LEU A 1 2.69 -5.98 -12.85
N SER A 2 2.22 -6.06 -11.61
CA SER A 2 0.79 -5.91 -11.28
C SER A 2 0.47 -4.49 -10.82
N SER A 3 -0.73 -4.00 -11.15
CA SER A 3 -1.30 -2.76 -10.59
C SER A 3 -1.95 -2.98 -9.22
N ASN A 4 -2.21 -4.23 -8.87
CA ASN A 4 -2.82 -4.60 -7.61
C ASN A 4 -2.20 -5.85 -6.98
N VAL A 5 -2.45 -6.02 -5.69
CA VAL A 5 -2.18 -7.26 -4.94
C VAL A 5 -3.42 -7.59 -4.13
N CYS A 6 -3.99 -8.77 -4.38
CA CYS A 6 -5.18 -9.25 -3.70
C CYS A 6 -4.86 -10.38 -2.73
N VAL A 7 -5.47 -10.38 -1.55
CA VAL A 7 -5.30 -11.41 -0.52
C VAL A 7 -6.62 -11.79 0.14
N ASP A 8 -6.70 -13.05 0.55
CA ASP A 8 -7.89 -13.63 1.16
C ASP A 8 -7.71 -13.73 2.70
N THR A 9 -6.65 -14.42 3.15
CA THR A 9 -6.34 -14.62 4.59
C THR A 9 -4.86 -14.45 4.93
N THR A 10 -4.03 -14.11 3.95
CA THR A 10 -2.57 -14.17 4.06
C THR A 10 -1.95 -12.78 4.12
N GLU A 11 -0.77 -12.71 4.75
CA GLU A 11 0.09 -11.53 4.74
C GLU A 11 0.44 -11.09 3.32
N ILE A 12 0.26 -9.80 3.03
CA ILE A 12 0.95 -9.13 1.93
C ILE A 12 2.29 -8.67 2.50
N ILE A 13 3.40 -9.18 1.98
CA ILE A 13 4.73 -8.68 2.37
C ILE A 13 5.32 -7.95 1.17
N PHE A 14 5.52 -6.64 1.32
CA PHE A 14 6.41 -5.88 0.46
C PHE A 14 7.79 -5.81 1.13
N ASN A 15 8.79 -6.37 0.46
CA ASN A 15 10.20 -6.12 0.76
C ASN A 15 10.61 -4.76 0.19
N ASN A 16 11.71 -4.21 0.70
CA ASN A 16 12.28 -2.97 0.16
C ASN A 16 12.51 -3.09 -1.36
N HIS A 17 12.09 -2.07 -2.12
CA HIS A 17 12.03 -2.00 -3.59
C HIS A 17 10.96 -2.87 -4.28
N GLN A 18 9.95 -3.35 -3.54
CA GLN A 18 8.75 -3.93 -4.14
C GLN A 18 7.63 -2.90 -4.23
N PHE A 19 6.96 -2.84 -5.38
CA PHE A 19 5.92 -1.86 -5.68
C PHE A 19 4.82 -2.43 -6.57
N ILE A 20 3.61 -1.90 -6.42
CA ILE A 20 2.55 -1.90 -7.44
C ILE A 20 2.55 -0.53 -8.14
N TYR A 21 2.20 -0.52 -9.43
CA TYR A 21 2.28 0.69 -10.26
C TYR A 21 0.91 1.06 -10.80
N SER A 22 0.70 2.36 -11.02
CA SER A 22 -0.49 2.83 -11.72
C SER A 22 -0.56 2.20 -13.12
N PRO A 23 -1.71 1.60 -13.50
CA PRO A 23 -1.79 0.65 -14.61
C PRO A 23 -1.51 1.27 -15.97
N THR A 24 -1.95 2.51 -16.21
CA THR A 24 -1.83 3.17 -17.52
C THR A 24 -0.68 4.15 -17.52
N SER A 25 -0.63 5.07 -16.54
CA SER A 25 0.32 6.17 -16.52
C SER A 25 1.73 5.73 -16.11
N GLN A 26 1.81 4.75 -15.21
CA GLN A 26 3.05 4.33 -14.53
C GLN A 26 3.82 5.51 -13.89
N VAL A 27 3.10 6.59 -13.55
CA VAL A 27 3.63 7.77 -12.87
C VAL A 27 3.57 7.61 -11.37
N TYR A 28 2.77 6.68 -10.86
CA TYR A 28 2.63 6.43 -9.44
C TYR A 28 2.99 5.00 -9.09
N ALA A 29 3.62 4.82 -7.94
CA ALA A 29 3.92 3.51 -7.39
C ALA A 29 3.65 3.50 -5.89
N ALA A 30 2.96 2.46 -5.42
CA ALA A 30 2.78 2.19 -3.99
C ALA A 30 3.63 0.98 -3.60
N GLY A 31 4.35 1.10 -2.49
CA GLY A 31 5.23 0.02 -2.05
C GLY A 31 6.28 0.49 -1.06
N MET A 32 7.36 -0.29 -0.94
CA MET A 32 8.39 -0.07 0.06
C MET A 32 9.64 0.56 -0.55
N LEU A 33 10.00 1.76 -0.10
CA LEU A 33 11.26 2.41 -0.44
C LEU A 33 12.00 2.87 0.82
N ASN A 34 13.26 2.43 0.95
CA ASN A 34 14.10 2.70 2.13
C ASN A 34 13.42 2.32 3.45
N ASN A 35 12.76 1.14 3.45
CA ASN A 35 12.00 0.60 4.58
C ASN A 35 10.79 1.45 5.02
N GLN A 36 10.27 2.29 4.13
CA GLN A 36 9.05 3.05 4.36
C GLN A 36 8.00 2.61 3.36
N PHE A 37 6.78 2.36 3.84
CA PHE A 37 5.64 2.11 2.97
C PHE A 37 5.01 3.45 2.56
N GLY A 38 4.71 3.60 1.28
CA GLY A 38 4.06 4.82 0.82
C GLY A 38 3.72 4.83 -0.66
N VAL A 39 3.27 6.00 -1.11
CA VAL A 39 3.00 6.33 -2.52
C VAL A 39 4.08 7.28 -3.00
N TYR A 40 4.68 6.95 -4.15
CA TYR A 40 5.82 7.64 -4.73
C TYR A 40 5.57 8.01 -6.19
N ILE A 41 6.31 8.99 -6.68
CA ILE A 41 6.41 9.27 -8.12
C ILE A 41 7.31 8.24 -8.79
N ALA A 42 6.89 7.74 -9.95
CA ALA A 42 7.61 6.82 -10.80
C ALA A 42 7.75 7.37 -12.24
N HIS A 43 8.72 6.83 -12.97
CA HIS A 43 8.95 7.11 -14.38
C HIS A 43 8.98 5.79 -15.16
N GLY A 44 7.85 5.09 -15.14
CA GLY A 44 7.75 3.74 -15.67
C GLY A 44 8.21 2.66 -14.68
N TYR A 45 8.04 1.41 -15.09
CA TYR A 45 8.35 0.25 -14.24
C TYR A 45 9.81 0.20 -13.80
N GLY A 46 10.02 -0.06 -12.50
CA GLY A 46 11.35 -0.18 -11.90
C GLY A 46 12.06 1.15 -11.67
N ASN A 47 11.45 2.27 -12.04
CA ASN A 47 12.01 3.61 -11.87
C ASN A 47 11.16 4.42 -10.90
N VAL A 48 11.19 4.03 -9.62
CA VAL A 48 10.52 4.75 -8.53
C VAL A 48 11.49 5.78 -7.97
N THR A 49 11.04 7.03 -7.86
CA THR A 49 11.83 8.13 -7.31
C THR A 49 11.71 8.18 -5.79
N SER A 50 12.61 8.92 -5.13
CA SER A 50 12.50 9.19 -3.69
C SER A 50 11.44 10.25 -3.34
N THR A 51 10.77 10.83 -4.34
CA THR A 51 9.67 11.79 -4.14
C THR A 51 8.45 11.06 -3.61
N LYS A 52 8.05 11.41 -2.39
CA LYS A 52 6.93 10.82 -1.66
C LYS A 52 5.70 11.70 -1.82
N ILE A 53 4.58 11.10 -2.22
CA ILE A 53 3.25 11.72 -2.14
C ILE A 53 2.66 11.47 -0.75
N TRP A 54 2.84 10.25 -0.24
CA TRP A 54 2.32 9.84 1.06
C TRP A 54 3.20 8.75 1.68
N LEU A 55 3.20 8.67 3.02
CA LEU A 55 3.86 7.62 3.79
C LEU A 55 2.95 7.10 4.89
N ALA A 56 2.95 5.78 5.07
CA ALA A 56 2.34 5.14 6.23
C ALA A 56 3.29 5.29 7.44
N GLY A 57 2.97 6.24 8.31
CA GLY A 57 3.49 6.35 9.68
C GLY A 57 5.00 6.28 9.86
N HIS A 58 5.57 7.45 10.15
CA HIS A 58 6.94 7.73 10.60
C HIS A 58 8.05 7.82 9.52
N GLN A 59 9.00 8.74 9.75
CA GLN A 59 10.12 9.00 8.83
C GLN A 59 11.35 8.10 9.09
N ASP A 60 11.31 7.28 10.14
CA ASP A 60 12.47 6.51 10.59
C ASP A 60 12.66 5.26 9.71
N SER A 61 13.90 4.95 9.36
CA SER A 61 14.29 3.92 8.38
C SER A 61 14.39 2.50 8.94
N PHE A 62 13.65 2.20 10.02
CA PHE A 62 13.61 0.86 10.57
C PHE A 62 13.13 -0.13 9.51
N PRO A 63 13.70 -1.34 9.43
CA PRO A 63 13.12 -2.41 8.64
C PRO A 63 11.65 -2.61 9.02
N THR A 64 10.75 -2.48 8.04
CA THR A 64 9.32 -2.65 8.23
C THR A 64 8.73 -3.62 7.22
N TYR A 65 7.58 -4.20 7.56
CA TYR A 65 6.73 -4.91 6.63
C TYR A 65 5.33 -4.30 6.67
N LEU A 66 4.71 -4.17 5.50
CA LEU A 66 3.27 -4.08 5.40
C LEU A 66 2.71 -5.47 5.72
N VAL A 67 1.60 -5.55 6.43
CA VAL A 67 0.92 -6.80 6.78
C VAL A 67 -0.57 -6.58 6.63
N MET A 68 -1.21 -7.53 5.96
CA MET A 68 -2.66 -7.64 5.98
C MET A 68 -3.08 -8.62 7.08
N GLN A 69 -3.72 -8.11 8.12
CA GLN A 69 -4.12 -8.92 9.27
C GLN A 69 -5.44 -9.67 8.99
N PRO A 70 -5.67 -10.85 9.61
CA PRO A 70 -6.91 -11.63 9.42
C PRO A 70 -8.20 -10.88 9.79
N ASP A 71 -8.10 -9.90 10.69
CA ASP A 71 -9.18 -9.02 11.15
C ASP A 71 -9.52 -7.88 10.18
N ARG A 72 -8.81 -7.83 9.05
CA ARG A 72 -8.98 -6.87 7.95
C ARG A 72 -8.26 -5.55 8.13
N ASN A 73 -7.35 -5.46 9.08
CA ASN A 73 -6.54 -4.26 9.25
C ASN A 73 -5.25 -4.35 8.41
N LEU A 74 -5.01 -3.34 7.58
CA LEU A 74 -3.71 -3.13 6.94
C LEU A 74 -2.78 -2.40 7.92
N VAL A 75 -1.60 -2.96 8.18
CA VAL A 75 -0.70 -2.51 9.25
C VAL A 75 0.74 -2.44 8.75
N VAL A 76 1.49 -1.42 9.18
CA VAL A 76 2.96 -1.39 9.06
C VAL A 76 3.56 -1.81 10.39
N LEU A 77 4.38 -2.85 10.37
CA LEU A 77 5.08 -3.39 11.53
C LEU A 77 6.59 -3.18 11.40
N LYS A 78 7.29 -2.96 12.51
CA LYS A 78 8.74 -3.20 12.55
C LYS A 78 9.03 -4.68 12.40
N SER A 79 9.91 -5.04 11.48
CA SER A 79 10.20 -6.45 11.19
C SER A 79 10.93 -7.18 12.32
N ASP A 80 11.68 -6.46 13.15
CA ASP A 80 12.51 -7.02 14.22
C ASP A 80 11.74 -7.30 15.51
N THR A 81 10.75 -6.47 15.82
CA THR A 81 10.01 -6.45 17.08
C THR A 81 8.54 -6.78 16.91
N GLY A 82 8.01 -6.72 15.69
CA GLY A 82 6.57 -6.81 15.42
C GLY A 82 5.79 -5.59 15.93
N GLN A 83 6.47 -4.51 16.33
CA GLN A 83 5.80 -3.29 16.81
C GLN A 83 4.97 -2.68 15.69
N VAL A 84 3.69 -2.40 15.96
CA VAL A 84 2.81 -1.63 15.07
C VAL A 84 3.26 -0.18 15.03
N LEU A 85 3.56 0.31 13.83
CA LEU A 85 3.96 1.69 13.56
C LEU A 85 2.83 2.52 12.96
N TRP A 86 1.98 1.85 12.17
CA TRP A 86 0.80 2.45 11.55
C TRP A 86 -0.27 1.38 11.32
N ALA A 87 -1.53 1.78 11.36
CA ALA A 87 -2.66 0.94 11.00
C ALA A 87 -3.72 1.77 10.24
N SER A 88 -4.37 1.12 9.27
CA SER A 88 -5.50 1.67 8.52
C SER A 88 -6.79 1.77 9.34
N HIS A 89 -6.89 0.97 10.42
CA HIS A 89 -8.07 0.87 11.29
C HIS A 89 -9.33 0.35 10.61
N THR A 90 -9.18 -0.48 9.57
CA THR A 90 -10.28 -1.07 8.77
C THR A 90 -10.83 -2.39 9.31
N HIS A 91 -10.54 -2.71 10.58
CA HIS A 91 -10.93 -3.97 11.18
C HIS A 91 -12.46 -4.14 11.21
N ASN A 92 -12.96 -5.34 10.88
CA ASN A 92 -14.38 -5.72 10.97
C ASN A 92 -15.39 -4.82 10.23
N ASP A 93 -15.00 -4.24 9.10
CA ASP A 93 -15.83 -3.43 8.19
C ASP A 93 -17.07 -4.17 7.59
N GLY A 94 -17.17 -5.50 7.74
CA GLY A 94 -18.32 -6.30 7.29
C GLY A 94 -18.30 -6.72 5.81
N SER A 95 -17.31 -6.31 5.05
CA SER A 95 -17.12 -6.62 3.62
C SER A 95 -16.75 -8.09 3.32
N GLY A 96 -16.79 -8.52 2.06
CA GLY A 96 -16.38 -9.88 1.65
C GLY A 96 -14.89 -9.95 1.28
N LYS A 97 -14.27 -11.12 1.43
CA LYS A 97 -12.91 -11.39 0.92
C LYS A 97 -12.96 -11.85 -0.56
N PRO A 98 -11.87 -11.75 -1.35
CA PRO A 98 -10.56 -11.17 -1.03
C PRO A 98 -10.56 -9.64 -1.06
N PHE A 99 -9.49 -9.05 -0.53
CA PHE A 99 -9.23 -7.62 -0.55
C PHE A 99 -8.04 -7.29 -1.43
N CYS A 100 -8.08 -6.18 -2.14
CA CYS A 100 -7.02 -5.77 -3.06
C CYS A 100 -6.46 -4.39 -2.69
N LEU A 101 -5.12 -4.29 -2.65
CA LEU A 101 -4.42 -3.01 -2.66
C LEU A 101 -4.17 -2.63 -4.12
N GLU A 102 -4.68 -1.49 -4.55
CA GLU A 102 -4.63 -1.05 -5.95
C GLU A 102 -4.06 0.37 -6.06
N MET A 103 -3.07 0.53 -6.94
CA MET A 103 -2.55 1.85 -7.30
C MET A 103 -3.34 2.38 -8.48
N GLN A 104 -4.03 3.50 -8.31
CA GLN A 104 -4.79 4.14 -9.37
C GLN A 104 -3.94 5.08 -10.23
N ASP A 105 -4.37 5.30 -11.47
CA ASP A 105 -3.78 6.30 -12.37
C ASP A 105 -3.95 7.75 -11.87
N SER A 106 -4.87 7.98 -10.94
CA SER A 106 -5.07 9.27 -10.25
C SER A 106 -4.04 9.56 -9.16
N GLY A 107 -3.17 8.61 -8.82
CA GLY A 107 -2.26 8.74 -7.68
C GLY A 107 -2.88 8.35 -6.34
N ASN A 108 -4.12 7.86 -6.34
CA ASN A 108 -4.76 7.30 -5.15
C ASN A 108 -4.38 5.83 -4.95
N LEU A 109 -4.02 5.46 -3.73
CA LEU A 109 -3.83 4.07 -3.36
C LEU A 109 -5.06 3.59 -2.59
N GLU A 110 -5.71 2.58 -3.11
CA GLU A 110 -7.01 2.11 -2.63
C GLU A 110 -6.90 0.70 -2.07
N TRP A 111 -7.62 0.47 -0.99
CA TRP A 111 -7.87 -0.84 -0.43
C TRP A 111 -9.35 -1.16 -0.64
N ILE A 112 -9.64 -2.13 -1.51
CA ILE A 112 -10.99 -2.45 -1.95
C ILE A 112 -11.41 -3.88 -1.57
N ASP A 113 -12.71 -4.10 -1.40
CA ASP A 113 -13.30 -5.43 -1.24
C ASP A 113 -13.54 -6.14 -2.59
N ASN A 114 -14.04 -7.37 -2.52
CA ASN A 114 -14.38 -8.18 -3.69
C ASN A 114 -15.52 -7.61 -4.56
N ASN A 115 -16.26 -6.60 -4.07
CA ASN A 115 -17.28 -5.87 -4.80
C ASN A 115 -16.77 -4.53 -5.35
N SER A 116 -15.45 -4.29 -5.28
CA SER A 116 -14.82 -3.02 -5.64
C SER A 116 -15.29 -1.83 -4.80
N SER A 117 -15.76 -2.07 -3.57
CA SER A 117 -16.04 -1.01 -2.61
C SER A 117 -14.75 -0.55 -1.96
N ILE A 118 -14.53 0.77 -1.91
CA ILE A 118 -13.39 1.37 -1.21
C ILE A 118 -13.61 1.23 0.29
N ILE A 119 -12.68 0.54 0.96
CA ILE A 119 -12.66 0.35 2.41
C ILE A 119 -11.74 1.39 3.04
N TRP A 120 -10.61 1.67 2.39
CA TRP A 120 -9.64 2.67 2.80
C TRP A 120 -8.90 3.20 1.57
N GLU A 121 -8.46 4.45 1.67
CA GLU A 121 -7.66 5.10 0.64
C GLU A 121 -6.66 6.06 1.27
N THR A 122 -5.62 6.43 0.51
CA THR A 122 -4.62 7.40 0.95
C THR A 122 -5.10 8.85 0.89
N ASP A 123 -6.23 9.13 0.22
CA ASP A 123 -6.72 10.48 -0.10
C ASP A 123 -5.68 11.31 -0.89
N THR A 124 -4.99 10.69 -1.85
CA THR A 124 -3.87 11.31 -2.59
C THR A 124 -4.16 11.56 -4.05
N VAL A 125 -5.43 11.62 -4.44
CA VAL A 125 -5.86 12.00 -5.80
C VAL A 125 -5.13 13.27 -6.24
N GLN A 126 -4.33 13.16 -7.29
CA GLN A 126 -3.68 14.28 -7.93
C GLN A 126 -4.62 14.83 -8.99
N TYR A 127 -5.04 16.07 -8.82
CA TYR A 127 -5.76 16.81 -9.85
C TYR A 127 -4.72 17.38 -10.83
N GLU A 128 -4.86 17.05 -12.12
CA GLU A 128 -4.11 17.73 -13.18
C GLU A 128 -4.48 19.21 -13.31
#